data_AF-A0A957DMV5-F1
#
_entry.id   AF-A0A957DMV5-F1
#
_cell.length_a   1.000
_cell.length_b   1.000
_cell.length_c   1.000
_cell.angle_alpha   90.00
_cell.angle_beta   90.00
_cell.angle_gamma   90.00
#
_symmetry.space_group_name_H-M   'P 1'
#
loop_
_entity.id
_entity.type
_entity.pdbx_description
1 polymer ?
#
loop_
_entity_poly.entity_id
_entity_poly.type
_entity_poly.pdbx_seq_one_letter_code
_entity_poly.pdbx_strand_id
1 'polypeptide(L)'
;MALLLIFVIWGGVACAGETAVNDTPTTSTATTEQAARLNDEYSDALPIMTQLAAGTLQLEETDLAVDEALAAEILPLWQAAQNLSSSETAASVEIEAVLNQIQDTMSPEQVAAIAEMALTADSLTELLESGAVAFGRGPGQGQAGGAGGDAAFSPPAGFVPGAGGGPGGGPGGGFGGGFGGDLGGPGGAEISEDDIATRQAEFASGEGFADIQDQAMVGAVIRLLQTKTGETPERPQNEVFDAVWTAVSETLGLSVEDVQAQMADGQTLLAVIEANGGEVTAVREAMIDALNALPNAADLDVEQIADGWLSE
;
A
#
# COMPACT_ATOMS: atom_id res chain seq x y z
N MET A 1 28.82 -14.89 -46.52
CA MET A 1 28.40 -16.24 -46.95
C MET A 1 27.78 -16.92 -45.74
N ALA A 2 26.45 -16.78 -45.59
CA ALA A 2 25.44 -17.86 -45.71
C ALA A 2 25.41 -18.72 -44.43
N LEU A 3 24.56 -18.46 -43.42
CA LEU A 3 23.08 -18.49 -43.35
C LEU A 3 22.51 -19.90 -43.59
N LEU A 4 22.04 -20.53 -42.52
CA LEU A 4 21.13 -21.67 -42.58
C LEU A 4 20.23 -21.68 -41.33
N LEU A 5 19.13 -20.91 -41.41
CA LEU A 5 18.01 -20.96 -40.46
C LEU A 5 16.92 -21.82 -41.09
N ILE A 6 16.56 -22.89 -40.38
CA ILE A 6 15.60 -23.91 -40.79
C ILE A 6 14.19 -23.34 -40.60
N PHE A 7 13.49 -23.11 -41.71
CA PHE A 7 12.05 -22.84 -41.75
C PHE A 7 11.30 -24.17 -41.78
N VAL A 8 10.48 -24.44 -40.76
CA VAL A 8 9.49 -25.53 -40.80
C VAL A 8 8.20 -24.94 -41.36
N ILE A 9 7.97 -25.19 -42.64
CA ILE A 9 6.71 -24.94 -43.34
C ILE A 9 5.87 -26.21 -43.20
N TRP A 10 4.70 -26.10 -42.57
CA TRP A 10 3.64 -27.11 -42.68
C TRP A 10 2.50 -26.51 -43.48
N GLY A 11 2.24 -27.10 -44.64
CA GLY A 11 1.12 -26.77 -45.52
C GLY A 11 0.40 -28.05 -45.94
N GLY A 12 -0.91 -27.93 -46.11
CA GLY A 12 -1.83 -28.93 -46.64
C GLY A 12 -3.21 -28.67 -46.04
N VAL A 13 -4.32 -28.58 -46.78
CA VAL A 13 -4.68 -29.06 -48.11
C VAL A 13 -5.85 -28.20 -48.61
N ALA A 14 -5.87 -27.92 -49.92
CA ALA A 14 -7.01 -27.34 -50.63
C ALA A 14 -7.96 -28.44 -51.14
N CYS A 15 -9.28 -28.22 -51.06
CA CYS A 15 -10.20 -28.67 -52.11
C CYS A 15 -11.47 -27.83 -52.12
N ALA A 16 -11.86 -27.47 -53.35
CA ALA A 16 -12.89 -26.52 -53.72
C ALA A 16 -14.31 -27.15 -53.71
N GLY A 17 -15.29 -26.32 -53.35
CA GLY A 17 -16.71 -26.56 -53.59
C GLY A 17 -17.36 -25.23 -53.96
N GLU A 18 -17.66 -25.06 -55.24
CA GLU A 18 -18.28 -23.88 -55.84
C GLU A 18 -19.79 -24.04 -55.92
N THR A 19 -20.56 -23.14 -55.27
CA THR A 19 -21.73 -22.39 -55.78
C THR A 19 -22.62 -21.89 -54.65
N ALA A 20 -22.75 -20.56 -54.52
CA ALA A 20 -23.98 -19.78 -54.40
C ALA A 20 -23.70 -18.47 -53.63
N VAL A 21 -23.79 -17.38 -54.37
CA VAL A 21 -23.78 -16.00 -53.90
C VAL A 21 -24.90 -15.78 -52.88
N ASN A 22 -24.54 -15.28 -51.71
CA ASN A 22 -25.41 -14.41 -50.93
C ASN A 22 -24.51 -13.34 -50.30
N ASP A 23 -24.37 -12.21 -51.01
CA ASP A 23 -23.71 -11.01 -50.50
C ASP A 23 -24.53 -10.44 -49.35
N THR A 24 -24.11 -10.75 -48.13
CA THR A 24 -24.36 -9.92 -46.96
C THR A 24 -22.99 -9.67 -46.35
N PRO A 25 -22.57 -8.41 -46.14
CA PRO A 25 -21.34 -8.13 -45.41
C PRO A 25 -21.61 -8.48 -43.95
N THR A 26 -21.47 -9.75 -43.60
CA THR A 26 -21.19 -10.14 -42.23
C THR A 26 -19.76 -9.66 -41.99
N THR A 27 -19.66 -8.44 -41.45
CA THR A 27 -18.48 -7.99 -40.74
C THR A 27 -18.23 -9.02 -39.65
N SER A 28 -17.42 -10.03 -39.96
CA SER A 28 -16.72 -10.81 -38.96
C SER A 28 -15.76 -9.85 -38.28
N THR A 29 -16.28 -9.15 -37.26
CA THR A 29 -15.45 -8.57 -36.23
C THR A 29 -14.76 -9.75 -35.57
N ALA A 30 -13.59 -10.10 -36.07
CA ALA A 30 -12.57 -10.72 -35.24
C ALA A 30 -12.19 -9.65 -34.22
N THR A 31 -13.01 -9.50 -33.18
CA THR A 31 -12.57 -8.89 -31.95
C THR A 31 -11.56 -9.87 -31.41
N THR A 32 -10.29 -9.63 -31.70
CA THR A 32 -9.26 -9.99 -30.73
C THR A 32 -9.76 -9.37 -29.42
N GLU A 33 -10.19 -10.19 -28.47
CA GLU A 33 -10.45 -9.79 -27.09
C GLU A 33 -9.12 -9.28 -26.54
N GLN A 34 -8.74 -8.07 -26.97
CA GLN A 34 -7.76 -7.27 -26.27
C GLN A 34 -8.46 -6.95 -24.96
N ALA A 35 -7.97 -7.54 -23.88
CA ALA A 35 -8.44 -7.26 -22.53
C ALA A 35 -8.59 -5.74 -22.41
N ALA A 36 -9.78 -5.28 -22.03
CA ALA A 36 -10.06 -3.87 -21.89
C ALA A 36 -9.04 -3.30 -20.88
N ARG A 37 -8.13 -2.45 -21.36
CA ARG A 37 -7.17 -1.78 -20.50
C ARG A 37 -7.82 -0.54 -19.92
N LEU A 38 -7.38 -0.19 -18.71
CA LEU A 38 -7.78 1.05 -18.08
C LEU A 38 -7.24 2.23 -18.88
N ASN A 39 -8.07 3.25 -18.99
CA ASN A 39 -7.78 4.51 -19.64
C ASN A 39 -8.49 5.63 -18.86
N ASP A 40 -8.10 6.86 -19.15
CA ASP A 40 -8.61 8.07 -18.51
C ASP A 40 -9.42 8.93 -19.50
N GLU A 41 -9.99 8.32 -20.56
CA GLU A 41 -10.65 9.06 -21.65
C GLU A 41 -12.07 9.58 -21.30
N TYR A 42 -12.62 9.23 -20.13
CA TYR A 42 -13.91 9.71 -19.66
C TYR A 42 -13.78 10.99 -18.82
N SER A 43 -14.84 11.82 -18.77
CA SER A 43 -14.78 13.25 -18.38
C SER A 43 -14.21 13.54 -17.00
N ASP A 44 -14.24 12.57 -16.09
CA ASP A 44 -13.87 12.71 -14.68
C ASP A 44 -13.05 11.51 -14.20
N ALA A 45 -12.34 10.88 -15.14
CA ALA A 45 -11.51 9.72 -14.85
C ALA A 45 -10.37 10.06 -13.90
N LEU A 46 -10.15 9.20 -12.91
CA LEU A 46 -8.93 9.24 -12.13
C LEU A 46 -7.71 8.86 -13.00
N PRO A 47 -6.49 9.28 -12.63
CA PRO A 47 -5.27 8.75 -13.25
C PRO A 47 -5.25 7.22 -13.19
N ILE A 48 -4.67 6.56 -14.20
CA ILE A 48 -4.66 5.08 -14.32
C ILE A 48 -4.09 4.40 -13.06
N MET A 49 -3.04 4.98 -12.46
CA MET A 49 -2.44 4.46 -11.22
C MET A 49 -3.47 4.44 -10.07
N THR A 50 -4.21 5.53 -9.93
CA THR A 50 -5.23 5.73 -8.90
C THR A 50 -6.45 4.83 -9.17
N GLN A 51 -6.87 4.67 -10.43
CA GLN A 51 -7.91 3.72 -10.84
C GLN A 51 -7.52 2.28 -10.47
N LEU A 52 -6.30 1.86 -10.83
CA LEU A 52 -5.77 0.55 -10.47
C LEU A 52 -5.74 0.35 -8.96
N ALA A 53 -5.30 1.34 -8.20
CA ALA A 53 -5.15 1.20 -6.76
C ALA A 53 -6.52 1.12 -6.06
N ALA A 54 -7.43 2.06 -6.34
CA ALA A 54 -8.78 2.05 -5.77
C ALA A 54 -9.59 0.83 -6.25
N GLY A 55 -9.46 0.47 -7.52
CA GLY A 55 -10.10 -0.72 -8.09
C GLY A 55 -9.63 -1.99 -7.42
N THR A 56 -8.31 -2.17 -7.25
CA THR A 56 -7.73 -3.34 -6.57
C THR A 56 -8.26 -3.48 -5.14
N LEU A 57 -8.40 -2.36 -4.42
CA LEU A 57 -8.96 -2.35 -3.06
C LEU A 57 -10.45 -2.71 -3.06
N GLN A 58 -11.23 -2.22 -4.03
CA GLN A 58 -12.66 -2.53 -4.15
C GLN A 58 -12.93 -3.97 -4.62
N LEU A 59 -12.04 -4.57 -5.41
CA LEU A 59 -12.17 -5.97 -5.83
C LEU A 59 -12.19 -6.94 -4.63
N GLU A 60 -11.59 -6.56 -3.48
CA GLU A 60 -11.59 -7.36 -2.26
C GLU A 60 -12.99 -7.63 -1.68
N GLU A 61 -13.97 -6.80 -2.05
CA GLU A 61 -15.38 -6.99 -1.66
C GLU A 61 -16.15 -7.87 -2.65
N THR A 62 -15.47 -8.43 -3.64
CA THR A 62 -16.05 -9.20 -4.75
C THR A 62 -15.41 -10.59 -4.88
N ASP A 63 -16.00 -11.43 -5.74
CA ASP A 63 -15.43 -12.74 -6.11
C ASP A 63 -14.15 -12.62 -6.98
N LEU A 64 -13.79 -11.41 -7.39
CA LEU A 64 -12.60 -11.09 -8.20
C LEU A 64 -11.44 -10.54 -7.36
N ALA A 65 -11.50 -10.70 -6.04
CA ALA A 65 -10.42 -10.32 -5.12
C ALA A 65 -9.06 -10.87 -5.58
N VAL A 66 -7.99 -10.13 -5.30
CA VAL A 66 -6.64 -10.59 -5.63
C VAL A 66 -6.31 -11.77 -4.73
N ASP A 67 -5.96 -12.93 -5.28
CA ASP A 67 -5.55 -14.07 -4.47
C ASP A 67 -4.07 -13.99 -4.07
N GLU A 68 -3.62 -14.89 -3.21
CA GLU A 68 -2.23 -14.95 -2.72
C GLU A 68 -1.21 -15.12 -3.85
N ALA A 69 -1.52 -15.93 -4.86
CA ALA A 69 -0.60 -16.20 -5.97
C ALA A 69 -0.43 -14.95 -6.85
N LEU A 70 -1.53 -14.31 -7.22
CA LEU A 70 -1.51 -13.06 -7.96
C LEU A 70 -0.86 -11.94 -7.14
N ALA A 71 -1.12 -11.89 -5.83
CA ALA A 71 -0.50 -10.89 -4.95
C ALA A 71 1.03 -10.97 -4.96
N ALA A 72 1.59 -12.19 -4.93
CA ALA A 72 3.03 -12.41 -5.00
C ALA A 72 3.64 -11.94 -6.34
N GLU A 73 2.86 -12.00 -7.43
CA GLU A 73 3.31 -11.53 -8.75
C GLU A 73 3.26 -10.01 -8.89
N ILE A 74 2.20 -9.35 -8.39
CA ILE A 74 1.98 -7.91 -8.59
C ILE A 74 2.59 -7.02 -7.50
N LEU A 75 2.86 -7.54 -6.30
CA LEU A 75 3.49 -6.78 -5.22
C LEU A 75 4.80 -6.08 -5.63
N PRO A 76 5.81 -6.78 -6.22
CA PRO A 76 7.04 -6.13 -6.63
C PRO A 76 6.82 -5.06 -7.71
N LEU A 77 5.78 -5.19 -8.53
CA LEU A 77 5.43 -4.20 -9.55
C LEU A 77 4.84 -2.93 -8.92
N TRP A 78 3.99 -3.07 -7.91
CA TRP A 78 3.46 -1.94 -7.15
C TRP A 78 4.54 -1.19 -6.38
N GLN A 79 5.50 -1.92 -5.78
CA GLN A 79 6.67 -1.30 -5.15
C GLN A 79 7.54 -0.55 -6.18
N ALA A 80 7.74 -1.11 -7.37
CA ALA A 80 8.44 -0.43 -8.45
C ALA A 80 7.70 0.85 -8.91
N ALA A 81 6.38 0.79 -9.07
CA ALA A 81 5.55 1.94 -9.42
C ALA A 81 5.67 3.06 -8.37
N GLN A 82 5.60 2.73 -7.08
CA GLN A 82 5.75 3.70 -5.98
C GLN A 82 7.15 4.36 -5.96
N ASN A 83 8.19 3.57 -6.19
CA ASN A 83 9.56 4.09 -6.22
C ASN A 83 9.79 5.01 -7.41
N LEU A 84 9.25 4.66 -8.58
CA LEU A 84 9.33 5.49 -9.78
C LEU A 84 8.51 6.78 -9.62
N SER A 85 7.30 6.71 -9.05
CA SER A 85 6.47 7.90 -8.83
C SER A 85 7.08 8.88 -7.83
N SER A 86 7.89 8.40 -6.91
CA SER A 86 8.60 9.21 -5.92
C SER A 86 9.95 9.76 -6.44
N SER A 87 10.36 9.36 -7.64
CA SER A 87 11.62 9.80 -8.25
C SER A 87 11.42 11.02 -9.13
N GLU A 88 12.15 12.10 -8.84
CA GLU A 88 12.20 13.31 -9.68
C GLU A 88 12.77 13.07 -11.09
N THR A 89 13.46 11.94 -11.30
CA THR A 89 14.15 11.60 -12.55
C THR A 89 13.47 10.51 -13.37
N ALA A 90 12.43 9.86 -12.84
CA ALA A 90 11.73 8.81 -13.57
C ALA A 90 10.98 9.37 -14.77
N ALA A 91 11.05 8.68 -15.91
CA ALA A 91 10.29 9.08 -17.08
C ALA A 91 8.84 8.58 -16.96
N SER A 92 7.86 9.39 -17.38
CA SER A 92 6.44 9.00 -17.35
C SER A 92 6.17 7.67 -18.09
N VAL A 93 6.94 7.39 -19.14
CA VAL A 93 6.87 6.13 -19.90
C VAL A 93 7.29 4.89 -19.06
N GLU A 94 8.18 5.05 -18.08
CA GLU A 94 8.61 3.95 -17.22
C GLU A 94 7.50 3.61 -16.21
N ILE A 95 6.84 4.62 -15.65
CA ILE A 95 5.68 4.45 -14.77
C ILE A 95 4.55 3.77 -15.56
N GLU A 96 4.23 4.28 -16.75
CA GLU A 96 3.19 3.69 -17.61
C GLU A 96 3.49 2.24 -17.99
N ALA A 97 4.76 1.91 -18.27
CA ALA A 97 5.18 0.54 -18.55
C ALA A 97 4.94 -0.39 -17.36
N VAL A 98 5.24 0.04 -16.13
CA VAL A 98 4.97 -0.74 -14.92
C VAL A 98 3.46 -0.91 -14.68
N LEU A 99 2.66 0.15 -14.84
CA LEU A 99 1.20 0.07 -14.71
C LEU A 99 0.57 -0.87 -15.75
N ASN A 100 1.11 -0.88 -16.97
CA ASN A 100 0.72 -1.82 -18.01
C ASN A 100 1.09 -3.26 -17.65
N GLN A 101 2.25 -3.48 -17.05
CA GLN A 101 2.67 -4.80 -16.58
C GLN A 101 1.78 -5.31 -15.44
N ILE A 102 1.35 -4.44 -14.52
CA ILE A 102 0.39 -4.79 -13.48
C ILE A 102 -0.93 -5.27 -14.13
N GLN A 103 -1.47 -4.51 -15.07
CA GLN A 103 -2.69 -4.89 -15.81
C GLN A 103 -2.55 -6.21 -16.57
N ASP A 104 -1.38 -6.48 -17.17
CA ASP A 104 -1.10 -7.71 -17.90
C ASP A 104 -0.97 -8.95 -16.99
N THR A 105 -0.65 -8.73 -15.72
CA THR A 105 -0.53 -9.79 -14.71
C THR A 105 -1.89 -10.12 -14.08
N MET A 106 -2.76 -9.12 -13.95
CA MET A 106 -4.14 -9.31 -13.50
C MET A 106 -4.97 -10.08 -14.54
N SER A 107 -6.02 -10.77 -14.09
CA SER A 107 -6.95 -11.40 -15.03
C SER A 107 -7.72 -10.34 -15.84
N PRO A 108 -8.08 -10.62 -17.11
CA PRO A 108 -8.89 -9.71 -17.92
C PRO A 108 -10.22 -9.33 -17.25
N GLU A 109 -10.80 -10.25 -16.48
CA GLU A 109 -12.04 -10.06 -15.73
C GLU A 109 -11.86 -9.04 -14.61
N GLN A 110 -10.73 -9.06 -13.89
CA GLN A 110 -10.41 -8.05 -12.87
C GLN A 110 -10.20 -6.67 -13.48
N VAL A 111 -9.44 -6.56 -14.57
CA VAL A 111 -9.20 -5.27 -15.23
C VAL A 111 -10.50 -4.69 -15.80
N ALA A 112 -11.34 -5.54 -16.41
CA ALA A 112 -12.66 -5.14 -16.89
C ALA A 112 -13.58 -4.68 -15.75
N ALA A 113 -13.61 -5.40 -14.63
CA ALA A 113 -14.39 -5.01 -13.46
C ALA A 113 -13.94 -3.64 -12.91
N ILE A 114 -12.63 -3.38 -12.82
CA ILE A 114 -12.12 -2.06 -12.42
C ILE A 114 -12.53 -0.98 -13.42
N ALA A 115 -12.49 -1.26 -14.72
CA ALA A 115 -12.92 -0.30 -15.74
C ALA A 115 -14.41 0.03 -15.63
N GLU A 116 -15.24 -0.97 -15.33
CA GLU A 116 -16.69 -0.83 -15.14
C GLU A 116 -17.05 -0.03 -13.89
N MET A 117 -16.17 0.03 -12.87
CA MET A 117 -16.37 0.88 -11.69
C MET A 117 -16.37 2.38 -12.05
N ALA A 118 -15.81 2.77 -13.21
CA ALA A 118 -15.76 4.15 -13.70
C ALA A 118 -15.32 5.15 -12.61
N LEU A 119 -14.18 4.85 -11.98
CA LEU A 119 -13.74 5.51 -10.76
C LEU A 119 -13.45 7.01 -10.97
N THR A 120 -14.08 7.83 -10.13
CA THR A 120 -13.92 9.29 -10.12
C THR A 120 -13.43 9.78 -8.76
N ALA A 121 -13.17 11.08 -8.63
CA ALA A 121 -12.88 11.71 -7.35
C ALA A 121 -14.00 11.49 -6.29
N ASP A 122 -15.25 11.37 -6.73
CA ASP A 122 -16.39 11.07 -5.84
C ASP A 122 -16.27 9.64 -5.29
N SER A 123 -15.87 8.67 -6.13
CA SER A 123 -15.62 7.29 -5.72
C SER A 123 -14.52 7.19 -4.66
N LEU A 124 -13.47 8.02 -4.77
CA LEU A 124 -12.43 8.07 -3.74
C LEU A 124 -12.96 8.63 -2.43
N THR A 125 -13.80 9.66 -2.49
CA THR A 125 -14.42 10.23 -1.28
C THR A 125 -15.29 9.20 -0.57
N GLU A 126 -16.10 8.45 -1.32
CA GLU A 126 -16.93 7.35 -0.78
C GLU A 126 -16.06 6.22 -0.18
N LEU A 127 -14.95 5.86 -0.84
CA LEU A 127 -14.00 4.87 -0.34
C LEU A 127 -13.35 5.31 0.98
N LEU A 128 -13.03 6.60 1.13
CA LEU A 128 -12.50 7.16 2.38
C LEU A 128 -13.58 7.19 3.49
N GLU A 129 -14.82 7.54 3.15
CA GLU A 129 -15.94 7.60 4.11
C GLU A 129 -16.36 6.22 4.62
N SER A 130 -16.29 5.20 3.76
CA SER A 130 -16.63 3.82 4.15
C SER A 130 -15.67 3.24 5.20
N GLY A 131 -14.46 3.80 5.30
CA GLY A 131 -13.39 3.28 6.15
C GLY A 131 -12.85 1.91 5.70
N ALA A 132 -13.24 1.43 4.51
CA ALA A 132 -12.81 0.16 3.94
C ALA A 132 -11.29 0.11 3.73
N VAL A 133 -10.67 1.28 3.54
CA VAL A 133 -9.23 1.41 3.37
C VAL A 133 -8.65 2.17 4.56
N ALA A 134 -7.92 1.45 5.41
CA ALA A 134 -7.15 2.06 6.50
C ALA A 134 -5.94 2.82 5.92
N PHE A 135 -6.18 4.03 5.43
CA PHE A 135 -5.13 4.96 5.02
C PHE A 135 -4.36 5.42 6.27
N GLY A 136 -3.17 4.85 6.49
CA GLY A 136 -2.15 5.41 7.38
C GLY A 136 -2.36 5.29 8.90
N ARG A 137 -3.52 4.86 9.42
CA ARG A 137 -3.63 4.46 10.84
C ARG A 137 -3.24 2.98 10.97
N GLY A 138 -1.94 2.71 11.05
CA GLY A 138 -1.46 1.36 11.36
C GLY A 138 -2.10 0.85 12.67
N PRO A 139 -2.40 -0.46 12.79
CA PRO A 139 -2.77 -1.04 14.07
C PRO A 139 -1.56 -0.90 15.00
N GLY A 140 -1.62 0.06 15.93
CA GLY A 140 -0.49 0.40 16.81
C GLY A 140 -0.39 1.86 17.21
N GLN A 141 -1.05 2.79 16.51
CA GLN A 141 -1.08 4.20 16.91
C GLN A 141 -2.46 4.61 17.40
N GLY A 142 -2.81 4.14 18.60
CA GLY A 142 -4.07 4.50 19.25
C GLY A 142 -4.51 3.58 20.37
N GLN A 143 -3.64 3.20 21.30
CA GLN A 143 -4.11 2.65 22.58
C GLN A 143 -3.18 3.03 23.73
N ALA A 144 -3.07 4.34 23.99
CA ALA A 144 -2.58 4.84 25.27
C ALA A 144 -3.49 5.98 25.73
N GLY A 145 -4.50 5.62 26.54
CA GLY A 145 -5.08 6.45 27.58
C GLY A 145 -5.83 7.74 27.22
N GLY A 146 -7.16 7.70 27.36
CA GLY A 146 -7.87 8.80 28.02
C GLY A 146 -8.88 9.59 27.18
N ALA A 147 -10.15 9.18 27.31
CA ALA A 147 -11.34 10.03 27.39
C ALA A 147 -11.53 11.21 26.40
N GLY A 148 -12.44 11.00 25.46
CA GLY A 148 -13.39 12.03 25.02
C GLY A 148 -13.16 12.59 23.62
N GLY A 149 -14.18 12.42 22.77
CA GLY A 149 -14.41 13.26 21.60
C GLY A 149 -13.96 12.64 20.27
N ASP A 150 -14.95 12.25 19.50
CA ASP A 150 -14.98 12.18 18.03
C ASP A 150 -13.79 12.86 17.33
N ALA A 151 -12.80 12.06 16.96
CA ALA A 151 -11.77 12.41 16.00
C ALA A 151 -11.89 11.47 14.78
N ALA A 152 -13.09 11.45 14.21
CA ALA A 152 -13.21 11.34 12.75
C ALA A 152 -12.57 12.59 12.17
N PHE A 153 -11.82 12.47 11.08
CA PHE A 153 -11.32 13.60 10.32
C PHE A 153 -12.54 14.38 9.77
N SER A 154 -13.07 15.29 10.58
CA SER A 154 -14.07 16.25 10.13
C SER A 154 -13.27 17.39 9.50
N PRO A 155 -13.36 17.62 8.17
CA PRO A 155 -12.74 18.79 7.57
C PRO A 155 -13.28 20.06 8.28
N PRO A 156 -12.47 21.12 8.39
CA PRO A 156 -12.91 22.36 9.02
C PRO A 156 -14.17 22.87 8.30
N ALA A 157 -15.17 23.25 9.09
CA ALA A 157 -16.44 23.75 8.57
C ALA A 157 -16.20 24.91 7.58
N GLY A 158 -16.49 24.68 6.30
CA GLY A 158 -16.26 25.63 5.21
C GLY A 158 -15.79 24.99 3.90
N PHE A 159 -15.30 23.74 3.94
CA PHE A 159 -14.94 23.00 2.73
C PHE A 159 -16.17 22.22 2.23
N VAL A 160 -16.89 22.79 1.27
CA VAL A 160 -17.86 22.05 0.44
C VAL A 160 -17.16 21.82 -0.90
N PRO A 161 -16.80 20.58 -1.27
CA PRO A 161 -16.30 20.30 -2.61
C PRO A 161 -17.48 20.50 -3.57
N GLY A 162 -17.30 21.34 -4.58
CA GLY A 162 -18.30 21.55 -5.63
C GLY A 162 -19.21 22.75 -5.43
N ALA A 163 -18.69 23.96 -5.64
CA ALA A 163 -19.46 25.08 -6.19
C ALA A 163 -18.50 26.11 -6.79
N GLY A 164 -18.48 26.19 -8.12
CA GLY A 164 -17.69 27.19 -8.82
C GLY A 164 -18.10 28.63 -8.50
N GLY A 165 -17.15 29.54 -8.68
CA GLY A 165 -17.44 30.93 -9.04
C GLY A 165 -16.90 31.99 -8.08
N GLY A 166 -15.95 32.79 -8.59
CA GLY A 166 -15.95 34.24 -8.33
C GLY A 166 -14.61 34.84 -7.87
N PRO A 167 -14.02 35.77 -8.64
CA PRO A 167 -12.88 36.57 -8.20
C PRO A 167 -13.34 37.70 -7.27
N GLY A 168 -12.80 37.76 -6.05
CA GLY A 168 -13.22 38.75 -5.06
C GLY A 168 -12.18 39.00 -3.98
N GLY A 169 -11.01 39.50 -4.37
CA GLY A 169 -10.01 40.01 -3.42
C GLY A 169 -10.48 41.31 -2.76
N GLY A 170 -10.88 41.21 -1.48
CA GLY A 170 -11.09 42.34 -0.58
C GLY A 170 -9.96 42.41 0.47
N PRO A 171 -9.46 43.60 0.83
CA PRO A 171 -8.25 43.75 1.63
C PRO A 171 -8.53 43.80 3.14
N GLY A 172 -7.73 43.08 3.92
CA GLY A 172 -7.47 43.41 5.32
C GLY A 172 -7.75 42.29 6.32
N GLY A 173 -6.76 42.03 7.18
CA GLY A 173 -6.92 41.26 8.41
C GLY A 173 -5.83 40.22 8.61
N GLY A 174 -4.68 40.66 9.13
CA GLY A 174 -3.62 39.74 9.53
C GLY A 174 -4.08 38.77 10.62
N PHE A 175 -3.65 37.51 10.48
CA PHE A 175 -3.60 36.53 11.55
C PHE A 175 -2.16 36.03 11.68
N GLY A 176 -1.35 36.83 12.37
CA GLY A 176 -0.22 36.29 13.12
C GLY A 176 -0.75 35.79 14.47
N GLY A 177 -0.46 34.53 14.80
CA GLY A 177 -0.90 33.96 16.07
C GLY A 177 -0.69 32.46 16.21
N GLY A 178 0.56 32.04 16.40
CA GLY A 178 0.93 30.99 17.36
C GLY A 178 0.56 29.54 17.05
N PHE A 179 1.49 28.82 16.42
CA PHE A 179 1.76 27.41 16.75
C PHE A 179 3.25 27.28 17.10
N GLY A 180 3.61 27.82 18.26
CA GLY A 180 4.83 27.47 18.96
C GLY A 180 4.49 26.36 19.96
N GLY A 181 4.85 25.13 19.60
CA GLY A 181 4.68 23.93 20.43
C GLY A 181 5.76 22.92 20.07
N ASP A 182 6.93 23.12 20.67
CA ASP A 182 7.90 22.10 21.10
C ASP A 182 7.85 20.73 20.38
N LEU A 183 8.66 20.59 19.32
CA LEU A 183 9.15 19.30 18.84
C LEU A 183 10.69 19.36 18.86
N GLY A 184 11.23 19.24 20.07
CA GLY A 184 12.66 19.04 20.30
C GLY A 184 13.08 17.62 19.96
N GLY A 185 13.61 17.42 18.74
CA GLY A 185 14.42 16.25 18.36
C GLY A 185 15.75 16.74 17.76
N PRO A 186 16.89 16.06 18.02
CA PRO A 186 18.21 16.57 17.64
C PRO A 186 18.45 16.38 16.14
N GLY A 187 18.03 17.37 15.35
CA GLY A 187 18.22 17.39 13.91
C GLY A 187 17.34 18.40 13.17
N GLY A 188 16.84 19.44 13.86
CA GLY A 188 15.93 20.43 13.30
C GLY A 188 16.54 21.20 12.13
N ALA A 189 16.35 20.68 10.91
CA ALA A 189 16.36 21.50 9.72
C ALA A 189 15.24 22.52 9.89
N GLU A 190 15.62 23.79 10.08
CA GLU A 190 14.70 24.91 10.00
C GLU A 190 14.06 24.85 8.61
N ILE A 191 12.82 24.33 8.54
CA ILE A 191 12.03 24.38 7.31
C ILE A 191 11.96 25.87 6.95
N SER A 192 12.56 26.25 5.82
CA SER A 192 12.70 27.66 5.49
C SER A 192 11.33 28.29 5.24
N GLU A 193 11.20 29.59 5.48
CA GLU A 193 9.96 30.33 5.21
C GLU A 193 9.53 30.20 3.73
N ASP A 194 10.52 30.03 2.85
CA ASP A 194 10.32 29.73 1.42
C ASP A 194 9.78 28.30 1.18
N ASP A 195 10.22 27.30 1.95
CA ASP A 195 9.68 25.92 1.88
C ASP A 195 8.23 25.85 2.39
N ILE A 196 7.89 26.66 3.39
CA ILE A 196 6.52 26.77 3.91
C ILE A 196 5.63 27.47 2.88
N ALA A 197 6.10 28.56 2.27
CA ALA A 197 5.35 29.29 1.26
C ALA A 197 5.11 28.45 -0.01
N THR A 198 6.11 27.67 -0.43
CA THR A 198 6.01 26.75 -1.59
C THR A 198 4.98 25.66 -1.31
N ARG A 199 5.10 24.98 -0.17
CA ARG A 199 4.13 23.95 0.25
C ARG A 199 2.72 24.52 0.40
N GLN A 200 2.58 25.73 0.92
CA GLN A 200 1.28 26.40 1.05
C GLN A 200 0.68 26.77 -0.31
N ALA A 201 1.50 27.08 -1.32
CA ALA A 201 1.05 27.32 -2.69
C ALA A 201 0.60 26.02 -3.39
N GLU A 202 1.32 24.91 -3.18
CA GLU A 202 0.97 23.57 -3.70
C GLU A 202 -0.31 23.02 -3.05
N PHE A 203 -0.51 23.27 -1.75
CA PHE A 203 -1.79 22.96 -1.09
C PHE A 203 -2.94 23.86 -1.57
N ALA A 204 -2.65 25.11 -1.94
CA ALA A 204 -3.66 26.01 -2.48
C ALA A 204 -4.04 25.70 -3.94
N SER A 205 -3.18 25.03 -4.70
CA SER A 205 -3.50 24.56 -6.06
C SER A 205 -4.24 23.23 -6.08
N GLY A 206 -4.28 22.50 -4.95
CA GLY A 206 -4.93 21.19 -4.83
C GLY A 206 -4.08 20.02 -5.33
N GLU A 207 -2.96 20.29 -6.00
CA GLU A 207 -2.04 19.28 -6.54
C GLU A 207 -1.34 18.51 -5.41
N GLY A 208 -0.88 19.19 -4.36
CA GLY A 208 -0.20 18.51 -3.25
C GLY A 208 -1.11 17.56 -2.45
N PHE A 209 -2.43 17.78 -2.46
CA PHE A 209 -3.39 16.88 -1.81
C PHE A 209 -3.67 15.63 -2.65
N ALA A 210 -3.74 15.77 -3.98
CA ALA A 210 -3.90 14.66 -4.90
C ALA A 210 -2.70 13.70 -4.85
N ASP A 211 -1.47 14.23 -4.85
CA ASP A 211 -0.26 13.42 -4.76
C ASP A 211 -0.18 12.61 -3.45
N ILE A 212 -0.55 13.23 -2.33
CA ILE A 212 -0.59 12.54 -1.02
C ILE A 212 -1.64 11.42 -1.03
N GLN A 213 -2.80 11.66 -1.65
CA GLN A 213 -3.87 10.68 -1.77
C GLN A 213 -3.44 9.48 -2.62
N ASP A 214 -2.80 9.73 -3.76
CA ASP A 214 -2.27 8.70 -4.64
C ASP A 214 -1.22 7.83 -3.93
N GLN A 215 -0.27 8.46 -3.23
CA GLN A 215 0.73 7.73 -2.43
C GLN A 215 0.08 6.87 -1.33
N ALA A 216 -0.95 7.39 -0.67
CA ALA A 216 -1.66 6.66 0.38
C ALA A 216 -2.40 5.43 -0.18
N MET A 217 -3.00 5.55 -1.36
CA MET A 217 -3.67 4.44 -2.04
C MET A 217 -2.70 3.36 -2.52
N VAL A 218 -1.60 3.75 -3.15
CA VAL A 218 -0.54 2.80 -3.54
C VAL A 218 0.00 2.08 -2.31
N GLY A 219 0.24 2.80 -1.21
CA GLY A 219 0.67 2.21 0.06
C GLY A 219 -0.36 1.25 0.69
N ALA A 220 -1.66 1.53 0.52
CA ALA A 220 -2.72 0.64 0.98
C ALA A 220 -2.76 -0.66 0.17
N VAL A 221 -2.60 -0.59 -1.16
CA VAL A 221 -2.50 -1.77 -2.03
C VAL A 221 -1.27 -2.59 -1.68
N ILE A 222 -0.09 -1.97 -1.54
CA ILE A 222 1.13 -2.69 -1.13
C ILE A 222 0.91 -3.45 0.18
N ARG A 223 0.27 -2.81 1.17
CA ARG A 223 -0.06 -3.46 2.45
C ARG A 223 -1.05 -4.62 2.30
N LEU A 224 -2.08 -4.45 1.47
CA LEU A 224 -3.04 -5.52 1.17
C LEU A 224 -2.31 -6.74 0.57
N LEU A 225 -1.46 -6.51 -0.43
CA LEU A 225 -0.72 -7.56 -1.12
C LEU A 225 0.27 -8.26 -0.19
N GLN A 226 1.03 -7.50 0.60
CA GLN A 226 1.88 -8.02 1.68
C GLN A 226 1.12 -8.90 2.69
N THR A 227 -0.09 -8.47 3.06
CA THR A 227 -0.95 -9.25 3.97
C THR A 227 -1.36 -10.58 3.32
N LYS A 228 -1.64 -10.59 2.01
CA LYS A 228 -2.03 -11.78 1.26
C LYS A 228 -0.86 -12.74 1.01
N THR A 229 0.33 -12.22 0.75
CA THR A 229 1.52 -13.06 0.51
C THR A 229 2.15 -13.60 1.78
N GLY A 230 1.68 -13.16 2.95
CA GLY A 230 2.34 -13.44 4.22
C GLY A 230 3.70 -12.74 4.36
N GLU A 231 4.10 -11.92 3.38
CA GLU A 231 5.18 -10.95 3.51
C GLU A 231 4.64 -9.81 4.35
N THR A 232 4.46 -10.03 5.65
CA THR A 232 4.26 -8.94 6.61
C THR A 232 5.26 -7.84 6.26
N PRO A 233 4.84 -6.56 6.10
CA PRO A 233 5.74 -5.49 5.70
C PRO A 233 7.03 -5.64 6.47
N GLU A 234 8.16 -5.81 5.76
CA GLU A 234 9.50 -5.84 6.35
C GLU A 234 9.66 -4.55 7.15
N ARG A 235 9.26 -4.62 8.42
CA ARG A 235 9.50 -3.59 9.40
C ARG A 235 10.82 -4.04 10.00
N PRO A 236 11.95 -3.38 9.73
CA PRO A 236 13.21 -3.68 10.39
C PRO A 236 13.12 -3.57 11.93
N GLN A 237 12.03 -3.00 12.46
CA GLN A 237 11.73 -2.92 13.90
C GLN A 237 10.95 -4.12 14.45
N ASN A 238 10.30 -4.94 13.60
CA ASN A 238 9.55 -6.10 14.05
C ASN A 238 10.39 -7.39 14.06
N GLU A 239 11.49 -7.47 13.31
CA GLU A 239 12.34 -8.67 13.29
C GLU A 239 12.94 -8.99 14.67
N VAL A 240 13.37 -7.96 15.39
CA VAL A 240 13.85 -8.05 16.79
C VAL A 240 12.75 -8.57 17.71
N PHE A 241 11.54 -8.04 17.55
CA PHE A 241 10.39 -8.41 18.36
C PHE A 241 9.95 -9.85 18.06
N ASP A 242 9.85 -10.23 16.79
CA ASP A 242 9.46 -11.57 16.34
C ASP A 242 10.48 -12.63 16.76
N ALA A 243 11.79 -12.31 16.64
CA ALA A 243 12.85 -13.19 17.12
C ALA A 243 12.76 -13.44 18.63
N VAL A 244 12.49 -12.40 19.41
CA VAL A 244 12.31 -12.50 20.87
C VAL A 244 11.07 -13.34 21.21
N TRP A 245 9.91 -13.08 20.60
CA TRP A 245 8.70 -13.85 20.88
C TRP A 245 8.80 -15.31 20.49
N THR A 246 9.42 -15.58 19.35
CA THR A 246 9.70 -16.94 18.91
C THR A 246 10.56 -17.66 19.95
N ALA A 247 11.68 -17.06 20.35
CA ALA A 247 12.59 -17.64 21.35
C ALA A 247 11.90 -17.91 22.70
N VAL A 248 11.11 -16.97 23.21
CA VAL A 248 10.34 -17.13 24.45
C VAL A 248 9.34 -18.28 24.32
N SER A 249 8.55 -18.29 23.22
CA SER A 249 7.50 -19.27 23.00
C SER A 249 8.07 -20.70 22.91
N GLU A 250 9.17 -20.88 22.18
CA GLU A 250 9.86 -22.17 22.04
C GLU A 250 10.45 -22.64 23.37
N THR A 251 11.02 -21.73 24.15
CA THR A 251 11.62 -22.06 25.46
C THR A 251 10.56 -22.46 26.48
N LEU A 252 9.40 -21.80 26.47
CA LEU A 252 8.30 -22.08 27.38
C LEU A 252 7.38 -23.22 26.89
N GLY A 253 7.49 -23.62 25.62
CA GLY A 253 6.59 -24.58 25.01
C GLY A 253 5.15 -24.05 24.88
N LEU A 254 4.99 -22.74 24.72
CA LEU A 254 3.71 -22.05 24.56
C LEU A 254 3.55 -21.54 23.13
N SER A 255 2.32 -21.23 22.72
CA SER A 255 2.10 -20.44 21.51
C SER A 255 2.45 -18.97 21.77
N VAL A 256 2.83 -18.23 20.72
CA VAL A 256 3.09 -16.78 20.82
C VAL A 256 1.82 -16.05 21.27
N GLU A 257 0.65 -16.50 20.80
CA GLU A 257 -0.65 -15.96 21.17
C GLU A 257 -0.94 -16.12 22.68
N ASP A 258 -0.61 -17.28 23.27
CA ASP A 258 -0.81 -17.52 24.71
C ASP A 258 0.10 -16.64 25.56
N VAL A 259 1.33 -16.41 25.11
CA VAL A 259 2.28 -15.52 25.79
C VAL A 259 1.80 -14.07 25.69
N GLN A 260 1.37 -13.63 24.51
CA GLN A 260 0.85 -12.29 24.28
C GLN A 260 -0.44 -12.03 25.06
N ALA A 261 -1.35 -13.02 25.13
CA ALA A 261 -2.59 -12.92 25.89
C ALA A 261 -2.31 -12.69 27.39
N GLN A 262 -1.35 -13.41 27.96
CA GLN A 262 -0.99 -13.25 29.38
C GLN A 262 -0.42 -11.86 29.67
N MET A 263 0.35 -11.28 28.75
CA MET A 263 0.84 -9.92 28.90
C MET A 263 -0.24 -8.86 28.65
N ALA A 264 -1.20 -9.12 27.76
CA ALA A 264 -2.36 -8.25 27.58
C ALA A 264 -3.21 -8.16 28.86
N ASP A 265 -3.20 -9.21 29.69
CA ASP A 265 -3.77 -9.22 31.04
C ASP A 265 -2.92 -8.42 32.06
N GLY A 266 -1.85 -7.76 31.61
CA GLY A 266 -0.97 -6.90 32.41
C GLY A 266 0.15 -7.63 33.12
N GLN A 267 0.43 -8.89 32.78
CA GLN A 267 1.59 -9.61 33.30
C GLN A 267 2.86 -9.18 32.57
N THR A 268 3.96 -9.13 33.30
CA THR A 268 5.27 -8.89 32.70
C THR A 268 5.84 -10.17 32.11
N LEU A 269 6.78 -10.06 31.17
CA LEU A 269 7.40 -11.24 30.55
C LEU A 269 8.04 -12.15 31.61
N LEU A 270 8.70 -11.56 32.61
CA LEU A 270 9.28 -12.30 33.73
C LEU A 270 8.20 -13.07 34.53
N ALA A 271 7.06 -12.44 34.80
CA ALA A 271 5.94 -13.10 35.46
C ALA A 271 5.36 -14.26 34.62
N VAL A 272 5.27 -14.08 33.30
CA VAL A 272 4.82 -15.14 32.38
C VAL A 272 5.81 -16.31 32.36
N ILE A 273 7.12 -16.05 32.32
CA ILE A 273 8.16 -17.08 32.38
C ILE A 273 8.02 -17.89 33.68
N GLU A 274 7.95 -17.21 34.83
CA GLU A 274 7.83 -17.87 36.13
C GLU A 274 6.52 -18.65 36.29
N ALA A 275 5.40 -18.08 35.82
CA ALA A 275 4.08 -18.71 35.88
C ALA A 275 4.01 -20.02 35.07
N ASN A 276 4.78 -20.10 33.98
CA ASN A 276 4.82 -21.26 33.10
C ASN A 276 6.02 -22.20 33.39
N GLY A 277 6.71 -21.98 34.51
CA GLY A 277 7.82 -22.84 34.95
C GLY A 277 9.08 -22.72 34.11
N GLY A 278 9.21 -21.65 33.33
CA GLY A 278 10.41 -21.32 32.58
C GLY A 278 11.55 -20.86 33.47
N GLU A 279 12.77 -21.04 33.01
CA GLU A 279 13.98 -20.56 33.69
C GLU A 279 14.44 -19.27 32.99
N VAL A 280 14.54 -18.18 33.76
CA VAL A 280 14.79 -16.84 33.22
C VAL A 280 16.12 -16.77 32.48
N THR A 281 17.17 -17.47 32.95
CA THR A 281 18.47 -17.51 32.28
C THR A 281 18.39 -18.21 30.93
N ALA A 282 17.67 -19.33 30.84
CA ALA A 282 17.47 -20.08 29.61
C ALA A 282 16.68 -19.26 28.57
N VAL A 283 15.64 -18.54 29.01
CA VAL A 283 14.88 -17.66 28.12
C VAL A 283 15.76 -16.50 27.63
N ARG A 284 16.57 -15.90 28.52
CA ARG A 284 17.52 -14.86 28.15
C ARG A 284 18.53 -15.33 27.10
N GLU A 285 19.12 -16.50 27.30
CA GLU A 285 20.07 -17.10 26.34
C GLU A 285 19.41 -17.35 24.99
N ALA A 286 18.19 -17.91 24.98
CA ALA A 286 17.43 -18.14 23.75
C ALA A 286 17.11 -16.83 23.00
N MET A 287 16.74 -15.76 23.72
CA MET A 287 16.51 -14.44 23.14
C MET A 287 17.77 -13.88 22.50
N ILE A 288 18.92 -13.97 23.17
CA ILE A 288 20.21 -13.49 22.65
C ILE A 288 20.64 -14.28 21.41
N ASP A 289 20.47 -15.60 21.42
CA ASP A 289 20.78 -16.44 20.26
C ASP A 289 19.89 -16.09 19.06
N ALA A 290 18.59 -15.87 19.28
CA ALA A 290 17.66 -15.45 18.23
C ALA A 290 17.99 -14.06 17.68
N LEU A 291 18.33 -13.10 18.54
CA LEU A 291 18.74 -11.75 18.14
C LEU A 291 20.06 -11.75 17.36
N ASN A 292 21.02 -12.60 17.74
CA ASN A 292 22.28 -12.74 17.01
C ASN A 292 22.11 -13.40 15.63
N ALA A 293 21.02 -14.12 15.40
CA ALA A 293 20.73 -14.74 14.10
C ALA A 293 20.17 -13.72 13.08
N LEU A 294 19.81 -12.52 13.51
CA LEU A 294 19.27 -11.48 12.63
C LEU A 294 20.34 -10.93 11.66
N PRO A 295 19.96 -10.60 10.41
CA PRO A 295 20.90 -10.03 9.43
C PRO A 295 21.56 -8.72 9.89
N ASN A 296 20.87 -7.95 10.74
CA ASN A 296 21.32 -6.68 11.31
C ASN A 296 21.87 -6.80 12.75
N ALA A 297 22.13 -8.01 13.25
CA ALA A 297 22.59 -8.24 14.64
C ALA A 297 23.83 -7.41 15.02
N ALA A 298 24.71 -7.11 14.06
CA ALA A 298 25.92 -6.32 14.28
C ALA A 298 25.65 -4.87 14.72
N ASP A 299 24.45 -4.34 14.43
CA ASP A 299 24.02 -2.99 14.79
C ASP A 299 23.18 -2.97 16.08
N LEU A 300 22.91 -4.13 16.68
CA LEU A 300 22.06 -4.29 17.86
C LEU A 300 22.90 -4.54 19.13
N ASP A 301 22.53 -3.88 20.23
CA ASP A 301 22.98 -4.29 21.56
C ASP A 301 22.06 -5.40 22.08
N VAL A 302 22.30 -6.63 21.58
CA VAL A 302 21.44 -7.80 21.83
C VAL A 302 21.31 -8.14 23.31
N GLU A 303 22.35 -7.90 24.11
CA GLU A 303 22.36 -8.12 25.56
C GLU A 303 21.47 -7.09 26.26
N GLN A 304 21.61 -5.80 25.91
CA GLN A 304 20.76 -4.75 26.46
C GLN A 304 19.29 -4.95 26.08
N ILE A 305 19.02 -5.37 24.86
CA ILE A 305 17.65 -5.65 24.39
C ILE A 305 17.05 -6.76 25.24
N ALA A 306 17.73 -7.92 25.35
CA ALA A 306 17.23 -9.06 26.12
C ALA A 306 17.00 -8.70 27.61
N ASP A 307 17.92 -7.95 28.22
CA ASP A 307 17.78 -7.50 29.60
C ASP A 307 16.62 -6.51 29.79
N GLY A 308 16.36 -5.65 28.81
CA GLY A 308 15.23 -4.72 28.83
C GLY A 308 13.89 -5.46 28.97
N TRP A 309 13.66 -6.46 28.12
CA TRP A 309 12.45 -7.28 28.12
C TRP A 309 12.22 -8.07 29.42
N LEU A 310 13.29 -8.48 30.10
CA LEU A 310 13.21 -9.23 31.35
C LEU A 310 13.15 -8.33 32.59
N SER A 311 13.31 -7.02 32.42
CA SER A 311 13.29 -6.03 33.51
C SER A 311 11.95 -5.32 33.70
N GLU A 312 11.06 -5.37 32.71
CA GLU A 312 9.71 -4.79 32.75
C GLU A 312 8.70 -5.59 33.58
#